data_AF-A0A2P6SIH2-F1
#
_entry.id   AF-A0A2P6SIH2-F1
#
_cell.length_a   1.000
_cell.length_b   1.000
_cell.length_c   1.000
_cell.angle_alpha   90.00
_cell.angle_beta   90.00
_cell.angle_gamma   90.00
#
_symmetry.space_group_name_H-M   'P 1'
#
loop_
_entity.id
_entity.type
_entity.pdbx_description
1 polymer ?
#
loop_
_entity_poly.entity_id
_entity_poly.type
_entity_poly.pdbx_seq_one_letter_code
_entity_poly.pdbx_strand_id
1 'polypeptide(L)'
;MVHTDARFVVGVVGNVIYGGLFLSPIPTFIQIWRKKDVEAFDPKPYLTTVLNCLFWYYYGLPFINPNKILVVTINGIGLFIELIYLIIFFYYAASKGR
;
A
#
# COMPACT_ATOMS: atom_id res chain seq x y z
N MET A 1 -27.19 9.25 -17.37
CA MET A 1 -26.74 9.84 -16.08
C MET A 1 -26.47 8.79 -14.99
N VAL A 2 -27.04 7.57 -15.04
CA VAL A 2 -26.86 6.52 -14.01
C VAL A 2 -25.45 5.88 -13.94
N HIS A 3 -24.67 5.90 -15.03
CA HIS A 3 -23.35 5.22 -15.05
C HIS A 3 -22.25 5.91 -14.25
N THR A 4 -22.36 7.22 -13.98
CA THR A 4 -21.34 7.97 -13.22
C THR A 4 -21.45 7.66 -11.73
N ASP A 5 -22.68 7.53 -11.21
CA ASP A 5 -22.93 7.26 -9.80
C ASP A 5 -22.48 5.85 -9.41
N ALA A 6 -22.81 4.83 -10.20
CA ALA A 6 -22.41 3.46 -9.92
C ALA A 6 -20.88 3.29 -9.92
N ARG A 7 -20.17 3.91 -10.87
CA ARG A 7 -18.69 3.87 -10.91
C ARG A 7 -18.06 4.55 -9.70
N PHE A 8 -18.63 5.67 -9.25
CA PHE A 8 -18.14 6.37 -8.08
C PHE A 8 -18.36 5.55 -6.81
N VAL A 9 -19.56 5.00 -6.62
CA VAL A 9 -19.90 4.14 -5.47
C VAL A 9 -18.97 2.92 -5.41
N VAL A 10 -18.80 2.21 -6.53
CA VAL A 10 -17.87 1.07 -6.60
C VAL A 10 -16.43 1.52 -6.31
N GLY A 11 -16.02 2.69 -6.81
CA GLY A 11 -14.69 3.25 -6.53
C GLY A 11 -14.46 3.52 -5.04
N VAL A 12 -15.45 4.09 -4.35
CA VAL A 12 -15.38 4.36 -2.90
C VAL A 12 -15.34 3.06 -2.09
N VAL A 13 -16.23 2.10 -2.40
CA VAL A 13 -16.24 0.79 -1.72
C VAL A 13 -14.91 0.07 -1.93
N GLY A 14 -14.40 0.08 -3.16
CA GLY A 14 -13.07 -0.46 -3.47
C GLY A 14 -11.97 0.19 -2.64
N ASN A 15 -11.97 1.53 -2.53
CA ASN A 15 -10.99 2.27 -1.73
C ASN A 15 -11.01 1.83 -0.25
N VAL A 16 -12.19 1.62 0.35
CA VAL A 16 -12.31 1.17 1.74
C VAL A 16 -11.72 -0.23 1.92
N ILE A 17 -12.05 -1.16 1.03
CA ILE A 17 -11.54 -2.54 1.09
C ILE A 17 -10.02 -2.58 0.91
N TYR A 18 -9.49 -1.85 -0.09
CA TYR A 18 -8.05 -1.75 -0.31
C TYR A 18 -7.33 -1.07 0.87
N GLY A 19 -7.95 -0.07 1.49
CA GLY A 19 -7.44 0.55 2.71
C GLY A 19 -7.29 -0.47 3.84
N GLY A 20 -8.31 -1.31 4.05
CA GLY A 20 -8.25 -2.41 5.00
C GLY A 20 -7.14 -3.42 4.68
N LEU A 21 -6.92 -3.72 3.39
CA LEU A 21 -5.85 -4.62 2.95
C LEU A 21 -4.46 -4.06 3.28
N PHE A 22 -4.20 -2.78 3.02
CA PHE A 22 -2.93 -2.13 3.40
C PHE A 22 -2.69 -2.09 4.90
N LEU A 23 -3.75 -2.04 5.71
CA LEU A 23 -3.63 -2.06 7.18
C LEU A 23 -3.53 -3.50 7.75
N SER A 24 -3.82 -4.53 6.95
CA SER A 24 -3.77 -5.92 7.39
C SER A 24 -2.42 -6.37 7.97
N PRO A 25 -1.25 -5.86 7.51
CA PRO A 25 0.05 -6.25 8.07
C PRO A 25 0.43 -5.53 9.37
N ILE A 26 -0.36 -4.56 9.85
CA ILE A 26 -0.06 -3.82 11.09
C ILE A 26 0.29 -4.76 12.27
N PRO A 27 -0.50 -5.80 12.58
CA PRO A 27 -0.18 -6.69 13.69
C PRO A 27 1.16 -7.39 13.53
N THR A 28 1.54 -7.73 12.30
CA THR A 28 2.84 -8.35 11.98
C THR A 28 3.99 -7.37 12.23
N PHE A 29 3.88 -6.12 11.77
CA PHE A 29 4.92 -5.12 12.00
C PHE A 29 5.04 -4.68 13.46
N ILE A 30 3.93 -4.70 14.21
CA ILE A 30 3.97 -4.52 15.67
C ILE A 30 4.80 -5.65 16.32
N GLN A 31 4.66 -6.90 15.86
CA GLN A 31 5.46 -8.01 16.38
C GLN A 31 6.95 -7.82 16.05
N ILE A 32 7.29 -7.44 14.82
CA ILE A 32 8.67 -7.14 14.41
C ILE A 32 9.26 -6.05 15.30
N TRP A 33 8.53 -4.95 15.54
CA TRP A 33 8.98 -3.86 16.40
C TRP A 33 9.22 -4.30 17.85
N ARG A 34 8.31 -5.10 18.42
CA ARG A 34 8.40 -5.59 19.80
C ARG A 34 9.54 -6.60 19.98
N LYS A 35 9.71 -7.52 19.03
CA LYS A 35 10.75 -8.55 19.06
C LYS A 35 12.11 -8.02 18.61
N LYS A 36 12.13 -6.88 17.92
CA LYS A 36 13.30 -6.31 17.23
C LYS A 36 13.93 -7.32 16.27
N ASP A 37 13.11 -8.17 15.66
CA ASP A 37 13.53 -9.26 14.79
C ASP A 37 12.50 -9.43 13.67
N VAL A 38 12.98 -9.51 12.43
CA VAL A 38 12.16 -9.77 11.23
C VAL A 38 11.82 -11.25 11.07
N GLU A 39 12.35 -12.14 11.93
CA GLU A 39 12.07 -13.57 11.94
C GLU A 39 12.22 -14.22 10.55
N ALA A 40 11.18 -14.90 10.06
CA ALA A 40 11.12 -15.53 8.74
C ALA A 40 10.37 -14.66 7.70
N PHE A 41 10.18 -13.37 7.98
CA PHE A 41 9.43 -12.47 7.11
C PHE A 41 10.20 -12.16 5.82
N ASP A 42 9.50 -12.20 4.69
CA ASP A 42 10.06 -11.88 3.37
C ASP A 42 9.61 -10.46 2.96
N PRO A 43 10.53 -9.55 2.61
CA PRO A 43 10.18 -8.19 2.19
C PRO A 43 9.67 -8.10 0.75
N LYS A 44 9.82 -9.16 -0.07
CA LYS A 44 9.44 -9.14 -1.49
C LYS A 44 7.99 -8.72 -1.75
N PRO A 45 6.97 -9.21 -1.00
CA PRO A 45 5.59 -8.80 -1.21
C PRO A 45 5.41 -7.27 -1.08
N TYR A 46 6.05 -6.65 -0.08
CA TYR A 46 5.99 -5.21 0.17
C TYR A 46 6.70 -4.43 -0.94
N LEU A 47 7.85 -4.91 -1.40
CA LEU A 47 8.57 -4.29 -2.52
C LEU A 47 7.77 -4.34 -3.82
N THR A 48 7.14 -5.49 -4.10
CA THR A 48 6.25 -5.64 -5.27
C THR A 48 5.02 -4.73 -5.15
N THR A 49 4.43 -4.60 -3.96
CA THR A 49 3.29 -3.72 -3.71
C THR A 49 3.67 -2.25 -3.87
N VAL A 50 4.85 -1.81 -3.41
CA VAL A 50 5.36 -0.45 -3.66
C VAL A 50 5.45 -0.17 -5.16
N LEU A 51 6.05 -1.08 -5.93
CA LEU A 51 6.14 -0.92 -7.39
C LEU A 51 4.75 -0.88 -8.05
N ASN A 52 3.83 -1.75 -7.61
CA ASN A 52 2.46 -1.76 -8.10
C ASN A 52 1.73 -0.43 -7.81
N CYS A 53 1.85 0.08 -6.57
CA CYS A 53 1.26 1.35 -6.16
C CYS A 53 1.84 2.51 -6.96
N LEU A 54 3.17 2.52 -7.21
CA LEU A 54 3.80 3.53 -8.04
C LEU A 54 3.24 3.54 -9.47
N PHE A 55 3.07 2.37 -10.09
CA PHE A 55 2.49 2.28 -11.43
C PHE A 55 1.05 2.77 -11.48
N TRP A 56 0.21 2.37 -10.54
CA TRP A 56 -1.19 2.80 -10.49
C TRP A 56 -1.36 4.27 -10.11
N TYR A 57 -0.54 4.77 -9.21
CA TYR A 57 -0.49 6.18 -8.84
C TYR A 57 -0.14 7.01 -10.08
N TYR A 58 0.95 6.68 -10.77
CA TYR A 58 1.38 7.36 -11.99
C TYR A 58 0.30 7.30 -13.09
N TYR A 59 -0.28 6.13 -13.32
CA TYR A 59 -1.36 5.94 -14.29
C TYR A 59 -2.59 6.82 -13.99
N GLY A 60 -2.92 7.01 -12.71
CA GLY A 60 -4.09 7.78 -12.29
C GLY A 60 -3.92 9.29 -12.31
N LEU A 61 -2.69 9.80 -12.47
CA LEU A 61 -2.42 11.24 -12.45
C LEU A 61 -3.25 11.97 -13.51
N PRO A 62 -3.75 13.19 -13.22
CA PRO A 62 -4.72 13.88 -14.06
C PRO A 62 -4.19 14.21 -15.47
N PHE A 63 -2.87 14.32 -15.63
CA PHE A 63 -2.22 14.53 -16.92
C PHE A 63 -2.06 13.24 -17.75
N ILE A 64 -2.19 12.05 -17.14
CA ILE A 64 -2.17 10.75 -17.84
C ILE A 64 -3.61 10.24 -18.06
N ASN A 65 -4.43 10.20 -17.01
CA ASN A 65 -5.85 9.83 -17.10
C ASN A 65 -6.75 10.79 -16.32
N PRO A 66 -7.48 11.67 -17.01
CA PRO A 66 -8.51 12.49 -16.40
C PRO A 66 -9.56 11.62 -15.69
N ASN A 67 -10.07 12.06 -14.54
CA ASN A 67 -11.14 11.41 -13.77
C ASN A 67 -10.77 10.10 -13.03
N LYS A 68 -9.48 9.84 -12.76
CA LYS A 68 -9.02 8.67 -11.97
C LYS A 68 -8.53 9.01 -10.56
N ILE A 69 -9.03 10.09 -9.96
CA ILE A 69 -8.56 10.59 -8.65
C ILE A 69 -8.65 9.54 -7.54
N LEU A 70 -9.71 8.71 -7.51
CA LEU A 70 -9.88 7.64 -6.52
C LEU A 70 -8.81 6.54 -6.61
N VAL A 71 -8.16 6.38 -7.77
CA VAL A 71 -7.04 5.45 -7.94
C VAL A 71 -5.75 6.07 -7.40
N VAL A 72 -5.54 7.36 -7.65
CA VAL A 72 -4.39 8.12 -7.14
C VAL A 72 -4.40 8.14 -5.62
N THR A 73 -5.55 8.42 -4.99
CA THR A 73 -5.66 8.53 -3.54
C THR A 73 -5.31 7.22 -2.83
N ILE A 74 -5.90 6.10 -3.24
CA ILE A 74 -5.67 4.82 -2.56
C ILE A 74 -4.27 4.27 -2.77
N ASN A 75 -3.71 4.40 -3.97
CA ASN A 75 -2.36 3.93 -4.25
C ASN A 75 -1.31 4.85 -3.62
N GLY A 76 -1.59 6.15 -3.47
CA GLY A 76 -0.74 7.07 -2.72
C GLY A 76 -0.69 6.74 -1.23
N ILE A 77 -1.85 6.46 -0.62
CA ILE A 77 -1.93 6.00 0.78
C ILE A 77 -1.22 4.65 0.94
N GLY A 78 -1.50 3.70 0.04
CA GLY A 78 -0.85 2.40 0.03
C GLY A 78 0.67 2.50 -0.06
N LEU A 79 1.18 3.32 -1.00
CA LEU A 79 2.60 3.58 -1.15
C LEU A 79 3.23 4.09 0.16
N PHE A 80 2.58 5.05 0.83
CA PHE A 80 3.07 5.58 2.10
C PHE A 80 3.13 4.51 3.20
N ILE A 81 2.08 3.69 3.34
CA ILE A 81 2.03 2.61 4.34
C ILE A 81 3.10 1.54 4.05
N GLU A 82 3.21 1.09 2.80
CA GLU A 82 4.16 0.07 2.37
C GLU A 82 5.62 0.52 2.54
N LEU A 83 5.91 1.81 2.31
CA LEU A 83 7.22 2.38 2.60
C LEU A 83 7.54 2.36 4.10
N ILE A 84 6.58 2.64 4.98
CA ILE A 84 6.77 2.51 6.44
C ILE A 84 7.11 1.07 6.81
N TYR A 85 6.39 0.10 6.25
CA TYR A 85 6.66 -1.33 6.45
C TYR A 85 8.06 -1.72 6.01
N LEU A 86 8.49 -1.31 4.81
CA LEU A 86 9.85 -1.57 4.35
C LEU A 86 10.91 -0.90 5.25
N ILE A 87 10.68 0.33 5.72
CA ILE A 87 11.61 1.02 6.63
C ILE A 87 11.77 0.22 7.93
N ILE A 88 10.65 -0.21 8.55
CA ILE A 88 10.69 -1.01 9.78
C ILE A 88 11.40 -2.34 9.51
N PHE A 89 11.09 -3.00 8.40
CA PHE A 89 11.73 -4.27 8.02
C PHE A 89 13.24 -4.10 7.89
N PHE A 90 13.71 -3.16 7.06
CA PHE A 90 15.14 -2.98 6.81
C PHE A 90 15.92 -2.55 8.06
N TYR A 91 15.30 -1.75 8.94
CA TYR A 91 15.91 -1.37 10.21
C TYR A 91 16.23 -2.58 11.09
N TYR A 92 15.31 -3.53 11.23
CA TYR A 92 15.51 -4.74 12.05
C TYR A 92 16.17 -5.91 11.30
N ALA A 93 16.13 -5.92 9.96
CA ALA A 93 16.86 -6.89 9.14
C ALA A 93 18.37 -6.63 9.18
N ALA A 94 18.77 -5.35 9.08
CA ALA A 94 20.17 -4.93 9.11
C ALA A 94 20.87 -5.33 10.44
N SER A 95 20.16 -5.31 11.57
CA SER A 95 20.73 -5.77 12.85
C SER A 95 21.06 -7.27 12.88
N LYS A 96 20.59 -8.05 11.91
CA LYS A 96 20.81 -9.50 11.80
C LYS A 96 21.73 -9.90 10.65
N GLY A 97 22.28 -8.94 9.89
CA GLY A 97 23.15 -9.21 8.74
C GLY A 97 22.43 -9.89 7.57
N ARG A 98 21.12 -9.66 7.41
CA ARG A 98 20.32 -10.13 6.26
C ARG A 98 20.29 -9.09 5.14
#